data_AF-A0A0F9CAM9-F1
#
_entry.id   AF-A0A0F9CAM9-F1
#
_cell.length_a   1.000
_cell.length_b   1.000
_cell.length_c   1.000
_cell.angle_alpha   90.00
_cell.angle_beta   90.00
_cell.angle_gamma   90.00
#
_symmetry.space_group_name_H-M   'P 1'
#
loop_
_entity.id
_entity.type
_entity.pdbx_description
1 polymer ?
#
loop_
_entity_poly.entity_id
_entity_poly.type
_entity_poly.pdbx_seq_one_letter_code
_entity_poly.pdbx_strand_id
1 'polypeptide(L)'
;MREINQERMEKALDYLSTTDELCALAKANTEGLKEQKKTILAVSFLEHKEGTDKAKDSKACSSDKFLEWQTNYKESVYVYETFRNRRKTAELLIEVWRSINSNRRQAGGNL
;
A
#
# COMPACT_ATOMS: atom_id res chain seq x y z
N MET A 1 13.81 -21.29 -11.49
CA MET A 1 12.44 -20.93 -11.06
C MET A 1 12.01 -21.95 -10.01
N ARG A 2 11.70 -21.55 -8.77
CA ARG A 2 11.24 -22.52 -7.74
C ARG A 2 9.85 -23.03 -8.11
N GLU A 3 9.64 -24.33 -8.06
CA GLU A 3 8.35 -24.98 -8.35
C GLU A 3 7.21 -24.40 -7.49
N ILE A 4 6.00 -24.37 -8.06
CA ILE A 4 4.78 -23.98 -7.36
C ILE A 4 4.06 -25.27 -6.94
N ASN A 5 4.17 -25.59 -5.65
CA ASN A 5 3.61 -26.79 -5.03
C ASN A 5 2.55 -26.41 -3.97
N GLN A 6 1.91 -27.41 -3.37
CA GLN A 6 0.84 -27.20 -2.38
C GLN A 6 1.32 -26.41 -1.16
N GLU A 7 2.48 -26.77 -0.59
CA GLU A 7 3.05 -26.07 0.57
C GLU A 7 3.23 -24.57 0.31
N ARG A 8 3.70 -24.20 -0.89
CA ARG A 8 3.90 -22.79 -1.25
C ARG A 8 2.59 -22.06 -1.47
N MET A 9 1.56 -22.75 -1.95
CA MET A 9 0.20 -22.21 -2.08
C MET A 9 -0.44 -21.99 -0.70
N GLU A 10 -0.27 -22.93 0.24
CA GLU A 10 -0.74 -22.81 1.62
C GLU A 10 -0.06 -21.64 2.34
N LYS A 11 1.26 -21.48 2.19
CA LYS A 11 1.99 -20.31 2.71
C LYS A 11 1.50 -18.99 2.10
N ALA A 12 1.10 -18.99 0.83
CA ALA A 12 0.53 -17.80 0.19
C ALA A 12 -0.85 -17.47 0.77
N LEU A 13 -1.69 -18.47 1.02
CA LEU A 13 -2.99 -18.30 1.68
C LEU A 13 -2.83 -17.78 3.11
N ASP A 14 -1.91 -18.36 3.88
CA ASP A 14 -1.61 -17.95 5.25
C ASP A 14 -1.11 -16.50 5.30
N TYR A 15 -0.22 -16.12 4.37
CA TYR A 15 0.21 -14.73 4.26
C TYR A 15 -0.95 -13.77 3.96
N LEU A 16 -1.90 -14.17 3.10
CA LEU A 16 -3.07 -13.35 2.81
C LEU A 16 -3.95 -13.18 4.06
N SER A 17 -4.32 -14.26 4.74
CA SER A 17 -5.20 -14.20 5.91
C SER A 17 -4.56 -13.45 7.09
N THR A 18 -3.29 -13.69 7.37
CA THR A 18 -2.59 -13.07 8.51
C THR A 18 -2.23 -11.60 8.30
N THR A 19 -2.34 -11.08 7.08
CA THR A 19 -2.01 -9.67 6.76
C THR A 19 -3.20 -8.79 6.38
N ASP A 20 -4.44 -9.30 6.46
CA ASP A 20 -5.64 -8.56 6.07
C ASP A 20 -5.77 -7.25 6.84
N GLU A 21 -5.75 -7.30 8.17
CA GLU A 21 -5.88 -6.12 9.03
C GLU A 21 -4.71 -5.15 8.88
N LEU A 22 -3.48 -5.68 8.76
CA LEU A 22 -2.27 -4.87 8.59
C LEU A 22 -2.29 -4.10 7.27
N CYS A 23 -2.70 -4.76 6.18
CA CYS A 23 -2.83 -4.11 4.88
C CYS A 23 -3.96 -3.06 4.89
N ALA A 24 -5.08 -3.34 5.56
CA ALA A 24 -6.18 -2.40 5.71
C ALA A 24 -5.76 -1.16 6.51
N LEU A 25 -5.03 -1.35 7.62
CA LEU A 25 -4.48 -0.26 8.43
C LEU A 25 -3.50 0.60 7.63
N ALA A 26 -2.56 -0.01 6.90
CA ALA A 26 -1.61 0.72 6.06
C ALA A 26 -2.32 1.58 4.99
N LYS A 27 -3.41 1.05 4.41
CA LYS A 27 -4.24 1.80 3.46
C LYS A 27 -4.94 2.98 4.14
N ALA A 28 -5.56 2.74 5.29
CA ALA A 28 -6.27 3.76 6.05
C ALA A 28 -5.34 4.91 6.46
N ASN A 29 -4.13 4.58 6.92
CA ASN A 29 -3.11 5.58 7.27
C ASN A 29 -2.72 6.43 6.05
N THR A 30 -2.53 5.80 4.89
CA THR A 30 -2.15 6.50 3.66
C THR A 30 -3.24 7.47 3.20
N GLU A 31 -4.51 7.02 3.18
CA GLU A 31 -5.64 7.89 2.81
C GLU A 31 -5.87 9.00 3.86
N GLY A 32 -5.71 8.68 5.15
CA GLY A 32 -5.81 9.66 6.24
C GLY A 32 -4.77 10.77 6.10
N LEU A 33 -3.50 10.42 5.87
CA LEU A 33 -2.42 11.39 5.63
C LEU A 33 -2.69 12.22 4.37
N LYS A 34 -3.19 11.60 3.30
CA LYS A 34 -3.55 12.32 2.07
C LYS A 34 -4.58 13.42 2.30
N GLU A 35 -5.61 13.15 3.09
CA GLU A 35 -6.61 14.17 3.46
C GLU A 35 -6.05 15.20 4.45
N GLN A 36 -5.19 14.77 5.38
CA GLN A 36 -4.53 15.66 6.36
C GLN A 36 -3.71 16.78 5.69
N LYS A 37 -3.18 16.55 4.49
CA LYS A 37 -2.41 17.53 3.70
C LYS A 37 -3.07 18.91 3.67
N LYS A 38 -4.37 18.96 3.35
CA LYS A 38 -5.12 20.21 3.18
C LYS A 38 -5.18 20.98 4.50
N THR A 39 -5.40 20.26 5.60
CA THR A 39 -5.43 20.85 6.95
C THR A 39 -4.08 21.42 7.34
N ILE A 40 -2.98 20.69 7.11
CA ILE A 40 -1.63 21.16 7.46
C ILE A 40 -1.26 22.44 6.70
N LEU A 41 -1.55 22.47 5.39
CA LEU A 41 -1.30 23.66 4.58
C LEU A 41 -2.16 24.84 5.01
N ALA A 42 -3.46 24.62 5.26
CA ALA A 42 -4.37 25.67 5.72
C ALA A 42 -3.94 26.25 7.08
N VAL A 43 -3.58 25.39 8.04
CA VAL A 43 -3.08 25.84 9.34
C VAL A 43 -1.77 26.62 9.20
N SER A 44 -0.80 26.10 8.43
CA SER A 44 0.47 26.79 8.20
C SER A 44 0.29 28.14 7.49
N PHE A 45 -0.66 28.24 6.56
CA PHE A 45 -1.01 29.49 5.90
C PHE A 45 -1.55 30.53 6.90
N LEU A 46 -2.41 30.11 7.83
CA LEU A 46 -3.02 30.98 8.83
C LEU A 46 -2.03 31.46 9.91
N GLU A 47 -0.96 30.70 10.17
CA GLU A 47 0.12 31.09 11.09
C GLU A 47 0.89 32.33 10.60
N HIS A 48 0.92 32.58 9.29
CA HIS A 48 1.58 33.75 8.72
C HIS A 48 0.62 34.95 8.64
N LYS A 49 0.80 35.95 9.49
CA LYS A 49 -0.07 37.15 9.55
C LYS A 49 0.28 38.23 8.51
N GLU A 50 1.46 38.16 7.91
CA GLU A 50 2.01 39.20 7.03
C GLU A 50 2.44 38.62 5.67
N GLY A 51 2.44 39.49 4.65
CA GLY A 51 2.79 39.16 3.28
C GLY A 51 1.57 38.90 2.40
N THR A 52 1.80 38.77 1.09
CA THR A 52 0.75 38.40 0.13
C THR A 52 0.35 36.94 0.30
N ASP A 53 -0.85 36.58 -0.12
CA ASP A 53 -1.34 35.19 -0.06
C ASP A 53 -0.35 34.22 -0.75
N LYS A 54 0.21 34.62 -1.89
CA LYS A 54 1.24 33.83 -2.60
C LYS A 54 2.51 33.59 -1.75
N ALA A 55 2.94 34.60 -1.00
CA ALA A 55 4.09 34.45 -0.10
C ALA A 55 3.76 33.52 1.08
N LYS A 56 2.52 33.57 1.59
CA LYS A 56 2.05 32.70 2.66
C LYS A 56 1.91 31.25 2.20
N ASP A 57 1.37 31.01 1.00
CA ASP A 57 1.31 29.68 0.39
C ASP A 57 2.69 29.07 0.22
N SER A 58 3.65 29.86 -0.27
CA SER A 58 5.03 29.38 -0.43
C SER A 58 5.64 28.97 0.92
N LYS A 59 5.40 29.76 1.98
CA LYS A 59 5.88 29.45 3.33
C LYS A 59 5.19 28.22 3.93
N ALA A 60 3.89 28.07 3.71
CA ALA A 60 3.13 26.89 4.13
C ALA A 60 3.65 25.61 3.44
N CYS A 61 3.98 25.68 2.16
CA CYS A 61 4.57 24.56 1.40
C CYS A 61 6.03 24.26 1.78
N SER A 62 6.68 25.14 2.52
CA SER A 62 8.04 24.95 3.04
C SER A 62 8.08 24.85 4.56
N SER A 63 6.93 24.71 5.23
CA SER A 63 6.90 24.61 6.69
C SER A 63 7.41 23.26 7.16
N ASP A 64 8.04 23.22 8.34
CA ASP A 64 8.54 21.97 8.92
C ASP A 64 7.43 20.93 9.07
N LYS A 65 6.22 21.37 9.44
CA LYS A 65 5.03 20.51 9.53
C LYS A 65 4.67 19.87 8.18
N PHE A 66 4.79 20.61 7.08
CA PHE A 66 4.51 20.08 5.75
C PHE A 66 5.63 19.14 5.25
N LEU A 67 6.88 19.42 5.60
CA LEU A 67 8.02 18.54 5.28
C LEU A 67 7.96 17.22 6.07
N GLU A 68 7.59 17.28 7.35
CA GLU A 68 7.34 16.10 8.18
C GLU A 68 6.18 15.27 7.61
N TRP A 69 5.07 15.93 7.25
CA TRP A 69 3.94 15.27 6.59
C TRP A 69 4.35 14.57 5.30
N GLN A 70 5.19 15.20 4.46
CA GLN A 70 5.69 14.56 3.23
C GLN A 70 6.47 13.28 3.52
N THR A 71 7.32 13.30 4.55
CA THR A 71 8.09 12.13 4.98
C THR A 71 7.16 11.01 5.44
N ASN A 72 6.23 11.32 6.35
CA ASN A 72 5.26 10.36 6.88
C ASN A 72 4.36 9.78 5.78
N TYR A 73 3.91 10.63 4.85
CA TYR A 73 3.09 10.19 3.71
C TYR A 73 3.87 9.26 2.78
N LYS A 74 5.12 9.60 2.45
CA LYS A 74 5.99 8.74 1.63
C LYS A 74 6.20 7.37 2.28
N GLU A 75 6.47 7.34 3.58
CA GLU A 75 6.64 6.10 4.33
C GLU A 75 5.34 5.27 4.35
N SER A 76 4.20 5.90 4.63
CA SER A 76 2.90 5.23 4.64
C SER A 76 2.56 4.61 3.28
N VAL A 77 2.79 5.35 2.18
CA VAL A 77 2.61 4.84 0.82
C VAL A 77 3.52 3.64 0.57
N TYR A 78 4.79 3.72 0.96
CA TYR A 78 5.74 2.62 0.79
C TYR A 78 5.29 1.36 1.53
N VAL A 79 4.83 1.49 2.78
CA VAL A 79 4.34 0.37 3.58
C VAL A 79 3.10 -0.26 2.94
N TYR A 80 2.11 0.56 2.57
CA TYR A 80 0.89 0.06 1.92
C TYR A 80 1.17 -0.63 0.59
N GLU A 81 1.97 -0.02 -0.28
CA GLU A 81 2.33 -0.62 -1.58
C GLU A 81 3.16 -1.90 -1.41
N THR A 82 3.98 -2.00 -0.36
CA THR A 82 4.68 -3.24 -0.02
C THR A 82 3.70 -4.35 0.32
N PHE A 83 2.72 -4.10 1.18
CA PHE A 83 1.68 -5.09 1.47
C PHE A 83 0.88 -5.45 0.22
N ARG A 84 0.43 -4.45 -0.54
CA ARG A 84 -0.35 -4.63 -1.77
C ARG A 84 0.39 -5.51 -2.78
N ASN A 85 1.66 -5.23 -3.04
CA ASN A 85 2.45 -5.99 -4.02
C ASN A 85 2.75 -7.42 -3.56
N ARG A 86 3.06 -7.61 -2.27
CA ARG A 86 3.28 -8.96 -1.70
C ARG A 86 2.00 -9.79 -1.70
N ARG A 87 0.87 -9.20 -1.32
CA ARG A 87 -0.45 -9.86 -1.38
C ARG A 87 -0.82 -10.19 -2.82
N LYS A 88 -0.56 -9.29 -3.77
CA LYS A 88 -0.79 -9.57 -5.19
C LYS A 88 0.05 -10.74 -5.70
N THR A 89 1.30 -10.83 -5.25
CA THR A 89 2.18 -11.97 -5.55
C THR A 89 1.62 -13.28 -4.98
N ALA A 90 1.09 -13.27 -3.75
CA ALA A 90 0.46 -14.43 -3.13
C ALA A 90 -0.80 -14.89 -3.89
N GLU A 91 -1.66 -13.96 -4.32
CA GLU A 91 -2.82 -14.27 -5.18
C GLU A 91 -2.40 -14.97 -6.47
N LEU A 92 -1.37 -14.45 -7.16
CA LEU A 92 -0.86 -15.03 -8.41
C LEU A 92 -0.27 -16.43 -8.18
N LEU A 93 0.42 -16.66 -7.06
CA LEU A 93 0.93 -18.00 -6.72
C LEU A 93 -0.20 -19.03 -6.59
N ILE A 94 -1.30 -18.64 -5.93
CA ILE A 94 -2.49 -19.48 -5.78
C ILE A 94 -3.13 -19.75 -7.14
N GLU A 95 -3.26 -18.74 -8.00
CA GLU A 95 -3.82 -18.87 -9.35
C GLU A 95 -3.01 -19.84 -10.22
N VAL A 96 -1.69 -19.66 -10.26
CA VAL A 96 -0.80 -20.55 -11.03
C VAL A 96 -0.87 -21.98 -10.49
N TRP A 97 -0.91 -22.18 -9.18
CA TRP A 97 -1.09 -23.50 -8.59
C TRP A 97 -2.42 -24.15 -9.03
N ARG A 98 -3.53 -23.40 -9.02
CA ARG A 98 -4.83 -23.91 -9.50
C ARG A 98 -4.77 -24.32 -10.97
N SER A 99 -4.14 -23.51 -11.82
CA SER A 99 -3.98 -23.78 -13.25
C SER A 99 -3.19 -25.09 -13.50
N ILE A 100 -2.04 -25.25 -12.83
CA ILE A 100 -1.21 -26.47 -12.95
C ILE A 100 -1.99 -27.72 -12.53
N ASN A 101 -2.72 -27.65 -11.41
CA ASN A 101 -3.48 -28.81 -10.93
C ASN A 101 -4.70 -29.13 -11.80
N SER A 102 -5.35 -28.12 -12.38
CA SER A 102 -6.42 -28.34 -13.37
C SER A 102 -5.90 -29.10 -14.59
N ASN A 103 -4.76 -28.70 -15.13
CA ASN A 103 -4.14 -29.36 -16.28
C ASN A 103 -3.74 -30.81 -15.97
N ARG A 104 -3.21 -31.08 -14.76
CA ARG A 104 -2.90 -32.45 -14.31
C ARG A 104 -4.14 -33.35 -14.25
N ARG A 105 -5.28 -32.83 -13.80
CA ARG A 105 -6.55 -33.58 -13.77
C ARG A 105 -7.07 -33.90 -15.16
N GLN A 106 -6.95 -32.98 -16.11
CA GLN A 106 -7.36 -33.22 -17.50
C GLN A 106 -6.46 -34.26 -18.20
N ALA A 107 -5.15 -34.23 -17.94
CA ALA A 107 -4.21 -35.20 -18.49
C ALA A 107 -4.42 -36.64 -17.98
N GLY A 108 -4.91 -36.80 -16.74
CA GLY A 108 -5.27 -38.10 -16.16
C GLY A 108 -6.67 -38.60 -16.50
N GLY A 109 -7.49 -37.81 -17.20
CA GLY A 109 -8.87 -38.15 -17.58
C GLY A 109 -9.03 -38.68 -19.01
N ASN A 110 -7.95 -38.80 -19.79
CA ASN A 110 -7.93 -39.32 -21.16
C ASN A 110 -7.12 -40.62 -21.28
N LEU A 111 -7.38 -41.59 -20.40
CA LEU A 111 -6.91 -42.99 -20.52
C LEU A 111 -8.07 -43.94 -20.27
#